data_AF-A0A6L3EQ85-F1
#
_entry.id   AF-A0A6L3EQ85-F1
#
_cell.length_a   1.000
_cell.length_b   1.000
_cell.length_c   1.000
_cell.angle_alpha   90.00
_cell.angle_beta   90.00
_cell.angle_gamma   90.00
#
_symmetry.space_group_name_H-M   'P 1'
#
loop_
_entity.id
_entity.type
_entity.pdbx_description
1 polymer ?
#
loop_
_entity_poly.entity_id
_entity_poly.type
_entity_poly.pdbx_seq_one_letter_code
_entity_poly.pdbx_strand_id
1 'polypeptide(L)' 'MIEENLPPYLSRSRCESLDIQTRDVVDMIEKLIRGAAAGTVWNAPKSVVMPGDGRYMMATLCAAQDPPLLAVKSLGLNP' A
#
# COMPACT_ATOMS: atom_id res chain seq x y z
N MET A 1 -24.45 -13.10 -8.03
CA MET A 1 -23.72 -11.90 -8.48
C MET A 1 -23.16 -11.25 -7.24
N ILE A 2 -21.83 -11.22 -7.09
CA ILE A 2 -21.20 -10.39 -6.06
C ILE A 2 -21.22 -8.98 -6.65
N GLU A 3 -21.93 -8.05 -6.04
CA GLU A 3 -21.72 -6.63 -6.34
C GLU A 3 -20.26 -6.33 -6.02
N GLU A 4 -19.45 -6.09 -7.05
CA GLU A 4 -18.08 -5.66 -6.86
C GLU A 4 -18.08 -4.29 -6.18
N ASN A 5 -17.88 -4.31 -4.86
CA ASN A 5 -17.62 -3.11 -4.08
C ASN A 5 -16.20 -2.66 -4.40
N LEU A 6 -16.01 -2.12 -5.61
CA LEU A 6 -14.73 -1.57 -6.07
C LEU A 6 -14.24 -0.57 -5.02
N PRO A 7 -12.95 -0.62 -4.62
CA PRO A 7 -12.41 0.35 -3.69
C PRO A 7 -12.68 1.77 -4.21
N PRO A 8 -13.23 2.68 -3.38
CA PRO A 8 -13.53 4.03 -3.84
C PRO A 8 -12.25 4.76 -4.21
N TYR A 9 -12.33 5.62 -5.23
CA TYR A 9 -11.26 6.58 -5.47
C TYR A 9 -11.19 7.57 -4.31
N LEU A 10 -10.04 7.66 -3.66
CA LEU A 10 -9.78 8.60 -2.57
C LEU A 10 -8.75 9.63 -3.04
N SER A 11 -9.19 10.88 -3.18
CA SER A 11 -8.28 12.01 -3.40
C SER A 11 -7.43 12.27 -2.14
N ARG A 12 -6.33 13.02 -2.28
CA ARG A 12 -5.50 13.44 -1.14
C ARG A 12 -6.32 14.10 -0.03
N SER A 13 -7.14 15.10 -0.37
CA SER A 13 -8.00 15.79 0.59
C SER A 13 -9.00 14.84 1.28
N ARG A 14 -9.48 13.82 0.56
CA ARG A 14 -10.37 12.82 1.14
C ARG A 14 -9.61 11.94 2.13
N CYS A 15 -8.41 11.48 1.78
CA CYS A 15 -7.54 10.73 2.70
C CYS A 15 -7.20 11.53 3.96
N GLU A 16 -6.89 12.82 3.81
CA GLU A 16 -6.62 13.74 4.94
C GLU A 16 -7.85 13.92 5.84
N SER A 17 -9.06 13.80 5.30
CA SER A 17 -10.32 13.86 6.06
C SER A 17 -10.73 12.55 6.75
N LEU A 18 -10.01 11.44 6.54
CA LEU A 18 -10.35 10.14 7.14
C LEU A 18 -10.07 10.05 8.65
N ASP A 19 -9.52 11.11 9.26
CA ASP A 19 -9.19 11.21 10.69
C ASP A 19 -8.28 10.05 11.19
N ILE A 20 -7.45 9.50 10.29
CA ILE A 20 -6.48 8.46 10.61
C ILE A 20 -5.40 9.06 11.50
N GLN A 21 -5.35 8.62 12.75
CA GLN A 21 -4.40 9.10 13.73
C GLN A 21 -3.05 8.40 13.56
N THR A 22 -2.00 9.03 14.08
CA THR A 22 -0.66 8.42 14.11
C THR A 22 -0.68 7.04 14.78
N ARG A 23 -1.47 6.86 15.85
CA ARG A 23 -1.58 5.57 16.54
C ARG A 23 -2.15 4.49 15.63
N ASP A 24 -3.18 4.79 14.84
CA ASP A 24 -3.78 3.82 13.93
C ASP A 24 -2.77 3.32 12.89
N VAL A 25 -1.91 4.22 12.40
CA VAL A 25 -0.83 3.88 11.46
C VAL A 25 0.22 2.99 12.13
N VAL A 26 0.63 3.31 13.37
CA VAL A 26 1.60 2.52 14.13
C VAL A 26 1.06 1.12 14.40
N ASP A 27 -0.16 1.01 14.92
CA ASP A 27 -0.82 -0.26 15.22
C ASP A 27 -0.92 -1.14 13.97
N MET A 28 -1.26 -0.54 12.82
CA MET A 28 -1.31 -1.25 11.54
C MET A 28 0.08 -1.73 11.08
N ILE A 29 1.12 -0.90 11.21
CA ILE A 29 2.49 -1.31 10.86
C ILE A 29 2.94 -2.49 11.75
N GLU A 30 2.71 -2.42 13.06
CA GLU A 30 3.04 -3.51 13.98
C GLU A 30 2.30 -4.80 13.63
N LYS A 31 0.99 -4.69 13.34
CA LYS A 31 0.18 -5.82 12.87
C LYS A 31 0.79 -6.46 11.62
N LEU A 32 1.19 -5.66 10.63
CA LEU A 32 1.76 -6.17 9.38
C LEU A 32 3.14 -6.81 9.58
N ILE A 33 3.99 -6.26 10.45
CA ILE A 33 5.30 -6.85 10.79
C ILE A 33 5.11 -8.22 11.45
N ARG A 34 4.21 -8.32 12.44
CA ARG A 34 3.88 -9.59 13.10
C ARG A 34 3.26 -10.58 12.12
N GLY A 35 2.37 -10.11 11.25
CA GLY A 35 1.75 -10.93 10.21
C GLY A 35 2.75 -11.49 9.21
N ALA A 36 3.78 -10.72 8.84
CA ALA A 36 4.84 -11.20 7.97
C ALA A 36 5.63 -12.35 8.64
N ALA A 37 5.98 -12.21 9.91
CA ALA A 37 6.63 -13.27 10.68
C ALA A 37 5.74 -14.52 10.86
N ALA A 38 4.42 -14.33 10.92
CA ALA A 38 3.43 -15.40 11.01
C ALA A 38 3.05 -16.02 9.65
N GLY A 39 3.58 -15.51 8.53
CA GLY A 39 3.24 -15.98 7.19
C GLY A 39 1.82 -15.62 6.73
N THR A 40 1.24 -14.52 7.23
CA THR A 40 -0.10 -14.02 6.86
C THR A 40 -0.07 -12.68 6.11
N VAL A 41 1.12 -12.13 5.91
CA VAL A 41 1.40 -10.92 5.12
C VAL A 41 2.60 -11.20 4.23
N TRP A 42 2.53 -10.78 2.96
CA TRP A 42 3.57 -10.99 1.97
C TRP A 42 3.85 -9.72 1.18
N ASN A 43 5.11 -9.56 0.78
CA ASN A 43 5.54 -8.51 -0.13
C ASN A 43 6.37 -9.11 -1.25
N ALA A 44 6.16 -8.66 -2.48
CA ALA A 44 7.06 -8.97 -3.59
C ALA A 44 8.29 -8.06 -3.54
N PRO A 45 9.40 -8.43 -4.22
CA PRO A 45 10.47 -7.47 -4.52
C PRO A 45 9.91 -6.23 -5.22
N LYS A 46 10.51 -5.07 -4.95
CA LYS A 46 10.09 -3.81 -5.58
C LYS A 46 10.45 -3.84 -7.07
N SER A 47 9.51 -3.49 -7.93
CA SER A 47 9.77 -3.31 -9.37
C SER A 47 10.09 -1.85 -9.64
N VAL A 48 11.22 -1.59 -10.29
CA VAL A 48 11.76 -0.23 -10.51
C VAL A 48 12.07 0.00 -11.98
N VAL A 49 11.76 1.19 -12.47
CA VAL A 49 12.16 1.71 -13.79
C VAL A 49 12.94 3.01 -13.58
N MET A 50 14.17 3.06 -14.08
CA MET A 50 15.04 4.24 -14.12
C MET A 50 15.37 4.54 -15.58
N PRO A 51 14.70 5.52 -16.23
CA PRO A 51 14.89 5.79 -17.66
C PRO A 51 16.26 6.41 -18.03
N GLY A 52 17.03 6.88 -17.05
CA GLY A 52 18.34 7.52 -17.25
C GLY A 52 18.33 9.04 -17.23
N ASP A 53 17.16 9.68 -17.09
CA ASP A 53 16.97 11.14 -17.07
C ASP A 53 16.68 11.70 -15.66
N GLY A 54 17.10 10.97 -14.62
CA GLY A 54 16.88 11.34 -13.23
C GLY A 54 15.50 10.97 -12.68
N ARG A 55 14.55 10.53 -13.51
CA ARG A 55 13.26 10.01 -13.03
C ARG A 55 13.39 8.64 -12.40
N TYR A 56 12.55 8.39 -11.41
CA TYR A 56 12.46 7.11 -10.70
C TYR A 56 11.01 6.67 -10.58
N MET A 57 10.67 5.51 -11.11
CA MET A 57 9.32 4.93 -11.02
C MET A 57 9.40 3.59 -10.30
N MET A 58 8.48 3.35 -9.37
CA MET A 58 8.44 2.15 -8.54
C MET A 58 7.02 1.64 -8.37
N ALA A 59 6.86 0.32 -8.40
CA ALA A 59 5.67 -0.37 -7.89
C ALA A 59 6.07 -1.30 -6.72
N THR A 60 5.28 -1.27 -5.65
CA THR A 60 5.44 -2.18 -4.50
C THR A 60 4.15 -2.96 -4.27
N LEU A 61 4.19 -4.26 -4.56
CA LEU A 61 3.06 -5.19 -4.40
C LEU A 61 3.11 -5.88 -3.03
N CYS A 62 1.97 -5.93 -2.34
CA CYS A 62 1.80 -6.68 -1.10
C CYS A 62 0.42 -7.33 -1.01
N ALA A 63 0.32 -8.35 -0.16
CA ALA A 63 -0.93 -9.01 0.20
C ALA A 63 -0.98 -9.23 1.73
N ALA A 64 -2.18 -9.17 2.31
CA ALA A 64 -2.43 -9.50 3.71
C ALA A 64 -3.73 -10.31 3.82
N GLN A 65 -3.84 -11.18 4.83
CA GLN A 65 -5.06 -11.94 5.11
C GLN A 65 -6.08 -11.18 5.97
N ASP A 66 -5.64 -10.23 6.80
CA ASP A 66 -6.50 -9.49 7.71
C ASP A 66 -6.11 -7.98 7.80
N PRO A 67 -6.86 -7.07 7.14
CA PRO A 67 -7.96 -7.38 6.23
C PRO A 67 -7.46 -8.09 4.95
N PRO A 68 -8.30 -8.92 4.28
CA PRO A 68 -7.90 -9.65 3.08
C PRO A 68 -7.77 -8.70 1.89
N LEU A 69 -6.57 -8.16 1.68
CA LEU A 69 -6.28 -7.16 0.66
C LEU A 69 -5.04 -7.51 -0.13
N LEU A 70 -5.12 -7.28 -1.45
CA LEU A 70 -3.99 -7.19 -2.37
C LEU A 70 -3.84 -5.72 -2.77
N ALA A 71 -2.66 -5.14 -2.56
CA ALA A 71 -2.44 -3.71 -2.83
C ALA A 71 -1.13 -3.48 -3.59
N VAL A 72 -1.14 -2.46 -4.45
CA VAL A 72 0.04 -1.94 -5.13
C VAL A 72 0.16 -0.46 -4.82
N LYS A 73 1.33 -0.03 -4.34
CA LYS A 73 1.69 1.39 -4.29
C LYS A 73 2.60 1.71 -5.47
N SER A 74 2.15 2.62 -6.32
CA SER A 74 2.96 3.20 -7.40
C SER A 74 3.50 4.56 -6.97
N LEU A 75 4.79 4.79 -7.19
CA LEU A 75 5.48 6.04 -6.85
C LEU A 75 6.34 6.49 -8.04
N GLY A 76 6.21 7.77 -8.41
CA GLY A 76 7.13 8.45 -9.31
C GLY A 76 7.86 9.57 -8.56
N LEU A 77 9.17 9.68 -8.76
CA LEU A 77 9.98 10.82 -8.33
C LEU A 77 10.56 11.49 -9.58
N ASN A 78 10.34 12.80 -9.67
CA ASN A 78 10.90 13.65 -10.72
C ASN A 78 11.81 14.69 -10.04
N PRO A 79 13.04 14.90 -10.54
CA PRO A 79 13.96 15.91 -10.01
C PRO A 79 13.48 17.34 -10.25
#